data_AF-A0A6P2CCB3-F1
#
_entry.id   AF-A0A6P2CCB3-F1
#
_cell.length_a   1.000
_cell.length_b   1.000
_cell.length_c   1.000
_cell.angle_alpha   90.00
_cell.angle_beta   90.00
_cell.angle_gamma   90.00
#
_symmetry.space_group_name_H-M   'P 1'
#
loop_
_entity.id
_entity.type
_entity.pdbx_description
1 polymer ?
#
loop_
_entity_poly.entity_id
_entity_poly.type
_entity_poly.pdbx_seq_one_letter_code
_entity_poly.pdbx_strand_id
1 'polypeptide(L)'
;MVDRDGCVVANTVPFSNTAPSRAGIAATILNAWLICIPPCRTYRSPVWGWSRTNDVKNSNHLSALPSTSRPQIPVGLRTMPAARIAKVREGLRLFEVTIYWGADWGRADEMHDQIGYRRGDARLANFADRLNRGHLGIYGQPAAPPPPPTNEINREAAAAAAWIGERLFDGERPCKDCVGRYADFTGGSIYWHPAVNVWPDKIARAIAVPKNIYETWAGESWEQGTLGYPVRRHAVIEGVGDIQGFQGGTIYRRYGQPGFFVHGAIEKRWHELGRETGAFGWLTSNERDAGGGTREQTFQHGILRWHPSGVDAQLTQEN
;
A
#
# COMPACT_ATOMS: atom_id res chain seq x y z
N MET A 1 -20.00 -17.11 -41.68
CA MET A 1 -19.11 -15.97 -41.99
C MET A 1 -19.33 -14.90 -40.92
N VAL A 2 -18.29 -14.21 -40.48
CA VAL A 2 -18.36 -13.06 -39.56
C VAL A 2 -17.94 -11.86 -40.39
N ASP A 3 -18.63 -10.74 -40.18
CA ASP A 3 -18.32 -9.47 -40.80
C ASP A 3 -16.87 -9.06 -40.47
N ARG A 4 -16.18 -8.41 -41.42
CA ARG A 4 -14.83 -7.86 -41.22
C ARG A 4 -14.76 -7.02 -39.96
N ASP A 5 -15.83 -6.28 -39.67
CA ASP A 5 -15.92 -5.34 -38.55
C ASP A 5 -16.16 -6.06 -37.21
N GLY A 6 -16.38 -7.38 -37.21
CA GLY A 6 -16.48 -8.23 -36.02
C GLY A 6 -15.17 -8.93 -35.61
N CYS A 7 -14.06 -8.58 -36.26
CA CYS A 7 -12.73 -9.17 -36.03
C CYS A 7 -11.73 -8.14 -35.48
N VAL A 8 -10.76 -8.62 -34.71
CA VAL A 8 -9.59 -7.88 -34.21
C VAL A 8 -8.31 -8.56 -34.67
N VAL A 9 -7.23 -7.80 -34.83
CA VAL A 9 -5.92 -8.37 -35.17
C VAL A 9 -5.18 -8.74 -33.88
N ALA A 10 -4.66 -9.96 -33.80
CA ALA A 10 -3.80 -10.37 -32.68
C ALA A 10 -2.50 -9.55 -32.70
N ASN A 11 -2.08 -8.99 -31.57
CA ASN A 11 -0.81 -8.24 -31.47
C ASN A 11 -0.11 -8.50 -30.12
N THR A 12 -0.18 -9.74 -29.64
CA THR A 12 0.32 -10.11 -28.31
C THR A 12 1.72 -10.73 -28.32
N VAL A 13 2.21 -11.16 -29.49
CA VAL A 13 3.55 -11.71 -29.69
C VAL A 13 4.12 -11.22 -31.04
N PRO A 14 5.46 -11.17 -31.22
CA PRO A 14 6.06 -10.81 -32.50
C PRO A 14 5.45 -11.61 -33.67
N PHE A 15 5.26 -10.93 -34.81
CA PHE A 15 4.71 -11.51 -36.04
C PHE A 15 3.23 -11.95 -35.99
N SER A 16 2.47 -11.62 -34.93
CA SER A 16 1.03 -11.90 -34.85
C SER A 16 0.14 -10.81 -35.46
N ASN A 17 0.70 -9.61 -35.72
CA ASN A 17 0.04 -8.37 -36.16
C ASN A 17 -0.66 -8.39 -37.54
N THR A 18 -0.89 -9.57 -38.11
CA THR A 18 -1.61 -9.78 -39.37
C THR A 18 -2.66 -10.89 -39.27
N ALA A 19 -2.82 -11.51 -38.09
CA ALA A 19 -3.76 -12.59 -37.88
C ALA A 19 -5.10 -12.06 -37.36
N PRO A 20 -6.17 -12.01 -38.20
CA PRO A 20 -7.49 -11.64 -37.72
C PRO A 20 -8.07 -12.76 -36.86
N SER A 21 -8.58 -12.40 -35.69
CA SER A 21 -9.36 -13.25 -34.80
C SER A 21 -10.70 -12.59 -34.50
N ARG A 22 -11.71 -13.38 -34.19
CA ARG A 22 -13.03 -12.84 -33.85
C ARG A 22 -12.96 -12.07 -32.52
N ALA A 23 -13.52 -10.86 -32.47
CA ALA A 23 -13.53 -10.03 -31.28
C ALA A 23 -14.23 -10.69 -30.06
N GLY A 24 -13.97 -10.18 -28.86
CA GLY A 24 -14.57 -10.64 -27.61
C GLY A 24 -13.91 -11.90 -27.04
N ILE A 25 -14.71 -12.79 -26.44
CA ILE A 25 -14.26 -14.00 -25.73
C ILE A 25 -13.28 -14.85 -26.56
N ALA A 26 -13.53 -14.97 -27.87
CA ALA A 26 -12.65 -15.71 -28.77
C ALA A 26 -11.26 -15.07 -28.85
N ALA A 27 -11.17 -13.75 -29.05
CA ALA A 27 -9.90 -13.02 -29.05
C ALA A 27 -9.16 -13.14 -27.72
N THR A 28 -9.84 -13.05 -26.58
CA THR A 28 -9.22 -13.23 -25.25
C THR A 28 -8.55 -14.59 -25.13
N ILE A 29 -9.25 -15.68 -25.44
CA ILE A 29 -8.70 -17.03 -25.29
C ILE A 29 -7.59 -17.30 -26.33
N LEU A 30 -7.80 -16.88 -27.57
CA LEU A 30 -6.87 -17.10 -28.67
C LEU A 30 -5.58 -16.28 -28.52
N ASN A 31 -5.66 -15.03 -28.05
CA ASN A 31 -4.47 -14.24 -27.77
C ASN A 31 -3.67 -14.80 -26.59
N ALA A 32 -4.34 -15.40 -25.59
CA ALA A 32 -3.67 -16.06 -24.48
C ALA A 32 -2.95 -17.33 -24.94
N TRP A 33 -3.61 -18.09 -25.83
CA TRP A 33 -3.03 -19.27 -26.45
C TRP A 33 -1.70 -18.94 -27.14
N LEU A 34 -1.64 -17.85 -27.91
CA LEU A 34 -0.41 -17.39 -28.58
C LEU A 34 0.75 -17.07 -27.64
N ILE A 35 0.47 -16.60 -26.42
CA ILE A 35 1.49 -16.26 -25.42
C ILE A 35 2.06 -17.53 -24.79
N CYS A 36 1.24 -18.56 -24.57
CA CYS A 36 1.66 -19.79 -23.90
C CYS A 36 2.36 -20.82 -24.80
N ILE A 37 2.09 -20.80 -26.11
CA ILE A 37 2.70 -21.75 -27.04
C ILE A 37 4.03 -21.22 -27.60
N PRO A 38 4.90 -22.10 -28.13
CA PRO A 38 6.21 -21.68 -28.68
C PRO A 38 6.08 -20.54 -29.72
N PRO A 39 7.05 -19.61 -29.78
CA PRO A 39 6.91 -18.36 -30.51
C PRO A 39 6.71 -18.52 -32.02
N CYS A 40 6.02 -17.54 -32.61
CA CYS A 40 5.88 -17.36 -34.05
C CYS A 40 7.26 -17.27 -34.72
N ARG A 41 7.44 -18.00 -35.83
CA ARG A 41 8.67 -17.95 -36.63
C ARG A 41 8.44 -17.18 -37.94
N THR A 42 9.52 -16.64 -38.49
CA THR A 42 9.53 -15.92 -39.77
C THR A 42 9.07 -16.80 -40.94
N TYR A 43 8.50 -16.15 -41.96
CA TYR A 43 7.96 -16.79 -43.15
C TYR A 43 9.06 -17.53 -43.95
N ARG A 44 8.81 -18.78 -44.37
CA ARG A 44 9.59 -19.46 -45.41
C ARG A 44 8.89 -19.44 -46.79
N SER A 45 7.60 -19.12 -46.82
CA SER A 45 6.78 -19.07 -48.03
C SER A 45 5.86 -17.85 -48.00
N PRO A 46 5.69 -17.13 -49.12
CA PRO A 46 4.71 -16.06 -49.25
C PRO A 46 3.27 -16.59 -49.38
N VAL A 47 3.09 -17.89 -49.56
CA VAL A 47 1.77 -18.55 -49.65
C VAL A 47 1.32 -19.01 -48.27
N TRP A 48 0.17 -18.51 -47.83
CA TRP A 48 -0.49 -18.88 -46.58
C TRP A 48 -1.00 -20.32 -46.63
N GLY A 49 -0.48 -21.21 -45.76
CA GLY A 49 -0.91 -22.61 -45.69
C GLY A 49 -0.60 -23.37 -46.97
N TRP A 50 0.63 -23.84 -47.14
CA TRP A 50 1.01 -24.56 -48.35
C TRP A 50 0.59 -26.04 -48.25
N SER A 51 -0.23 -26.47 -49.19
CA SER A 51 -0.36 -27.88 -49.56
C SER A 51 0.34 -28.08 -50.92
N ARG A 52 0.86 -29.27 -51.19
CA ARG A 52 1.53 -29.55 -52.47
C ARG A 52 0.61 -29.33 -53.70
N THR A 53 -0.70 -29.36 -53.51
CA THR A 53 -1.72 -29.32 -54.58
C THR A 53 -2.70 -28.14 -54.50
N ASN A 54 -2.63 -27.30 -53.46
CA ASN A 54 -3.49 -26.12 -53.28
C ASN A 54 -5.01 -26.39 -53.22
N ASP A 55 -5.45 -27.45 -52.52
CA ASP A 55 -6.87 -27.80 -52.40
C ASP A 55 -7.46 -27.51 -51.00
N VAL A 56 -8.07 -26.32 -50.79
CA VAL A 56 -8.88 -26.07 -49.58
C VAL A 56 -10.16 -25.30 -49.93
N LYS A 57 -11.27 -26.04 -50.14
CA LYS A 57 -12.52 -25.50 -50.72
C LYS A 57 -13.47 -24.81 -49.73
N ASN A 58 -13.16 -24.73 -48.44
CA ASN A 58 -14.10 -24.22 -47.43
C ASN A 58 -13.45 -23.69 -46.13
N SER A 59 -12.32 -22.99 -46.22
CA SER A 59 -11.66 -22.43 -45.03
C SER A 59 -12.58 -21.49 -44.22
N ASN A 60 -12.86 -21.83 -42.96
CA ASN A 60 -13.75 -21.08 -42.07
C ASN A 60 -12.92 -20.40 -40.94
N HIS A 61 -12.28 -19.27 -41.25
CA HIS A 61 -11.46 -18.47 -40.31
C HIS A 61 -12.22 -17.80 -39.15
N LEU A 62 -13.35 -18.34 -38.69
CA LEU A 62 -14.29 -17.65 -37.79
C LEU A 62 -13.98 -17.83 -36.30
N SER A 63 -13.05 -18.73 -35.96
CA SER A 63 -12.63 -19.00 -34.58
C SER A 63 -11.23 -19.62 -34.48
N ALA A 64 -10.44 -19.54 -35.56
CA ALA A 64 -9.15 -20.21 -35.67
C ALA A 64 -8.02 -19.20 -35.77
N LEU A 65 -6.99 -19.36 -34.94
CA LEU A 65 -5.74 -18.65 -35.12
C LEU A 65 -4.80 -19.46 -36.01
N PRO A 66 -3.85 -18.79 -36.68
CA PRO A 66 -2.60 -19.43 -37.00
C PRO A 66 -1.96 -20.04 -35.78
N SER A 67 -1.75 -21.36 -35.79
CA SER A 67 -0.64 -21.87 -35.00
C SER A 67 0.59 -21.07 -35.40
N THR A 68 1.42 -20.77 -34.42
CA THR A 68 2.69 -20.03 -34.55
C THR A 68 3.73 -20.72 -35.47
N SER A 69 3.33 -21.81 -36.14
CA SER A 69 4.10 -22.71 -37.00
C SER A 69 3.76 -22.59 -38.49
N ARG A 70 2.74 -21.81 -38.87
CA ARG A 70 2.13 -21.79 -40.22
C ARG A 70 3.10 -21.73 -41.42
N PRO A 71 4.26 -21.07 -41.38
CA PRO A 71 5.15 -21.03 -42.54
C PRO A 71 6.07 -22.25 -42.69
N GLN A 72 6.03 -23.23 -41.78
CA GLN A 72 7.07 -24.27 -41.66
C GLN A 72 6.52 -25.71 -41.63
N ILE A 73 5.21 -25.90 -41.47
CA ILE A 73 4.57 -27.22 -41.38
C ILE A 73 3.57 -27.37 -42.55
N PRO A 74 3.72 -28.38 -43.43
CA PRO A 74 2.80 -28.62 -44.54
C PRO A 74 1.45 -29.17 -44.06
N VAL A 75 0.37 -28.70 -44.68
CA VAL A 75 -1.01 -29.15 -44.40
C VAL A 75 -1.15 -30.64 -44.73
N GLY A 76 -1.77 -31.42 -43.83
CA GLY A 76 -2.08 -32.83 -44.09
C GLY A 76 -0.95 -33.81 -43.78
N LEU A 77 0.20 -33.34 -43.29
CA LEU A 77 1.35 -34.18 -42.93
C LEU A 77 1.69 -34.03 -41.44
N ARG A 78 2.21 -35.10 -40.84
CA ARG A 78 2.69 -35.13 -39.45
C ARG A 78 4.20 -34.94 -39.41
N THR A 79 4.62 -33.68 -39.30
CA THR A 79 6.04 -33.29 -39.36
C THR A 79 6.48 -32.46 -38.16
N MET A 80 5.56 -32.12 -37.25
CA MET A 80 5.85 -31.39 -36.03
C MET A 80 6.79 -32.20 -35.13
N PRO A 81 7.91 -31.61 -34.65
CA PRO A 81 8.83 -32.31 -33.75
C PRO A 81 8.13 -32.75 -32.46
N ALA A 82 8.48 -33.93 -31.94
CA ALA A 82 7.86 -34.51 -30.74
C ALA A 82 7.86 -33.57 -29.52
N ALA A 83 8.94 -32.82 -29.30
CA ALA A 83 9.03 -31.83 -28.22
C ALA A 83 8.02 -30.68 -28.38
N ARG A 84 7.68 -30.31 -29.63
CA ARG A 84 6.67 -29.29 -29.91
C ARG A 84 5.27 -29.86 -29.72
N ILE A 85 5.03 -31.10 -30.15
CA ILE A 85 3.77 -31.81 -29.87
C ILE A 85 3.52 -31.87 -28.36
N ALA A 86 4.53 -32.22 -27.55
CA ALA A 86 4.41 -32.26 -26.09
C ALA A 86 4.01 -30.90 -25.49
N LYS A 87 4.59 -29.79 -25.97
CA LYS A 87 4.22 -28.44 -25.53
C LYS A 87 2.80 -28.04 -25.94
N VAL A 88 2.37 -28.40 -27.15
CA VAL A 88 0.99 -28.15 -27.60
C VAL A 88 0.02 -28.95 -26.74
N ARG A 89 0.29 -30.22 -26.47
CA ARG A 89 -0.53 -31.06 -25.60
C ARG A 89 -0.63 -30.54 -24.17
N GLU A 90 0.48 -30.07 -23.60
CA GLU A 90 0.46 -29.42 -22.28
C GLU A 90 -0.36 -28.12 -22.32
N GLY A 91 -0.22 -27.32 -23.36
CA GLY A 91 -1.08 -26.15 -23.59
C GLY A 91 -2.56 -26.51 -23.62
N LEU A 92 -2.96 -27.52 -24.38
CA LEU A 92 -4.37 -27.96 -24.48
C LEU A 92 -4.93 -28.38 -23.10
N ARG A 93 -4.08 -28.98 -22.25
CA ARG A 93 -4.44 -29.33 -20.87
C ARG A 93 -4.64 -28.09 -20.00
N LEU A 94 -3.71 -27.13 -20.05
CA LEU A 94 -3.80 -25.86 -19.32
C LEU A 94 -5.00 -25.02 -19.77
N PHE A 95 -5.36 -25.11 -21.05
CA PHE A 95 -6.51 -24.44 -21.64
C PHE A 95 -7.80 -25.24 -21.50
N GLU A 96 -7.84 -26.32 -20.72
CA GLU A 96 -9.06 -27.05 -20.37
C GLU A 96 -9.92 -27.44 -21.59
N VAL A 97 -9.29 -27.83 -22.71
CA VAL A 97 -9.97 -28.21 -23.97
C VAL A 97 -10.75 -27.04 -24.64
N THR A 98 -10.54 -25.82 -24.17
CA THR A 98 -11.11 -24.60 -24.78
C THR A 98 -10.52 -24.32 -26.16
N ILE A 99 -9.35 -24.90 -26.44
CA ILE A 99 -8.70 -24.95 -27.75
C ILE A 99 -8.78 -26.38 -28.30
N TYR A 100 -9.03 -26.49 -29.60
CA TYR A 100 -8.96 -27.71 -30.38
C TYR A 100 -7.78 -27.65 -31.35
N TRP A 101 -7.00 -28.72 -31.44
CA TRP A 101 -5.84 -28.84 -32.33
C TRP A 101 -6.13 -29.76 -33.52
N GLY A 102 -5.90 -29.26 -34.74
CA GLY A 102 -6.22 -29.93 -36.00
C GLY A 102 -5.44 -31.22 -36.26
N ALA A 103 -4.35 -31.50 -35.53
CA ALA A 103 -3.63 -32.77 -35.64
C ALA A 103 -4.49 -34.00 -35.30
N ASP A 104 -5.56 -33.78 -34.53
CA ASP A 104 -6.51 -34.81 -34.10
C ASP A 104 -7.62 -35.08 -35.12
N TRP A 105 -7.69 -34.33 -36.22
CA TRP A 105 -8.63 -34.63 -37.30
C TRP A 105 -8.25 -35.92 -38.03
N GLY A 106 -9.26 -36.56 -38.65
CA GLY A 106 -9.06 -37.71 -39.53
C GLY A 106 -8.07 -37.45 -40.66
N ARG A 107 -7.99 -36.19 -41.14
CA ARG A 107 -6.86 -35.66 -41.91
C ARG A 107 -6.12 -34.66 -41.05
N ALA A 108 -4.98 -35.06 -40.49
CA ALA A 108 -4.24 -34.27 -39.52
C ALA A 108 -3.79 -32.92 -40.09
N ASP A 109 -4.05 -31.86 -39.34
CA ASP A 109 -3.59 -30.51 -39.62
C ASP A 109 -2.88 -29.92 -38.39
N GLU A 110 -1.60 -30.25 -38.24
CA GLU A 110 -0.79 -29.86 -37.08
C GLU A 110 -0.60 -28.34 -36.94
N MET A 111 -0.95 -27.57 -37.97
CA MET A 111 -0.83 -26.11 -37.99
C MET A 111 -2.14 -25.37 -37.64
N HIS A 112 -3.23 -26.09 -37.35
CA HIS A 112 -4.53 -25.50 -37.06
C HIS A 112 -4.89 -25.56 -35.58
N ASP A 113 -5.16 -24.41 -34.97
CA ASP A 113 -5.72 -24.29 -33.61
C ASP A 113 -6.98 -23.42 -33.66
N GLN A 114 -8.03 -23.84 -32.99
CA GLN A 114 -9.31 -23.11 -32.96
C GLN A 114 -10.01 -23.22 -31.62
N ILE A 115 -10.99 -22.36 -31.37
CA ILE A 115 -11.90 -22.52 -30.22
C ILE A 115 -12.63 -23.87 -30.33
N GLY A 116 -12.56 -24.66 -29.24
CA GLY A 116 -13.09 -26.02 -29.18
C GLY A 116 -14.60 -26.14 -28.93
N TYR A 117 -15.26 -25.05 -28.50
CA TYR A 117 -16.69 -25.04 -28.17
C TYR A 117 -17.50 -24.14 -29.11
N ARG A 118 -18.83 -24.37 -29.13
CA ARG A 118 -19.76 -23.55 -29.91
C ARG A 118 -19.84 -22.13 -29.34
N ARG A 119 -20.20 -21.18 -30.20
CA ARG A 119 -20.46 -19.79 -29.78
C ARG A 119 -21.53 -19.76 -28.68
N GLY A 120 -21.25 -19.01 -27.62
CA GLY A 120 -22.20 -18.82 -26.52
C GLY A 120 -22.16 -19.92 -25.46
N ASP A 121 -21.28 -20.92 -25.61
CA ASP A 121 -21.05 -21.91 -24.56
C ASP A 121 -20.47 -21.21 -23.31
N ALA A 122 -21.12 -21.42 -22.15
CA ALA A 122 -20.75 -20.80 -20.89
C ALA A 122 -19.32 -21.12 -20.46
N ARG A 123 -18.75 -22.26 -20.89
CA ARG A 123 -17.36 -22.63 -20.60
C ARG A 123 -16.37 -21.63 -21.19
N LEU A 124 -16.66 -21.10 -22.39
CA LEU A 124 -15.81 -20.09 -23.03
C LEU A 124 -15.80 -18.79 -22.23
N ALA A 125 -16.97 -18.33 -21.77
CA ALA A 125 -17.08 -17.12 -20.95
C ALA A 125 -16.36 -17.30 -19.61
N ASN A 126 -16.63 -18.41 -18.91
CA ASN A 126 -16.02 -18.70 -17.62
C ASN A 126 -14.49 -18.82 -17.71
N PHE A 127 -13.96 -19.44 -18.77
CA PHE A 127 -12.52 -19.55 -18.97
C PHE A 127 -11.88 -18.20 -19.30
N ALA A 128 -12.49 -17.41 -20.20
CA ALA A 128 -12.02 -16.06 -20.51
C ALA A 128 -12.02 -15.14 -19.28
N ASP A 129 -13.04 -15.22 -18.43
CA ASP A 129 -13.13 -14.46 -17.18
C ASP A 129 -12.08 -14.89 -16.16
N ARG A 130 -11.71 -16.19 -16.12
CA ARG A 130 -10.61 -16.66 -15.29
C ARG A 130 -9.27 -16.15 -15.83
N LEU A 131 -9.03 -16.23 -17.14
CA LEU A 131 -7.83 -15.67 -17.76
C LEU A 131 -7.68 -14.17 -17.43
N ASN A 132 -8.73 -13.37 -17.62
CA ASN A 132 -8.75 -11.94 -17.28
C ASN A 132 -8.47 -11.64 -15.80
N ARG A 133 -8.74 -12.59 -14.89
CA ARG A 133 -8.52 -12.50 -13.44
C ARG A 133 -7.18 -13.06 -12.97
N GLY A 134 -6.23 -13.33 -13.87
CA GLY A 134 -4.90 -13.81 -13.47
C GLY A 134 -4.66 -15.30 -13.69
N HIS A 135 -5.63 -16.05 -14.20
CA HIS A 135 -5.42 -17.47 -14.48
C HIS A 135 -4.33 -17.65 -15.55
N LEU A 136 -3.39 -18.56 -15.30
CA LEU A 136 -2.16 -18.79 -16.08
C LEU A 136 -1.18 -17.60 -16.12
N GLY A 137 -1.45 -16.50 -15.41
CA GLY A 137 -0.57 -15.32 -15.36
C GLY A 137 -0.43 -14.56 -16.68
N ILE A 138 -1.32 -14.83 -17.66
CA ILE A 138 -1.24 -14.28 -19.02
C ILE A 138 -1.89 -12.89 -19.10
N TYR A 139 -3.05 -12.75 -18.45
CA TYR A 139 -3.74 -11.47 -18.26
C TYR A 139 -3.90 -11.21 -16.78
N GLY A 140 -3.97 -9.93 -16.42
CA GLY A 140 -4.25 -9.49 -15.06
C GLY A 140 -4.46 -7.99 -15.04
N GLN A 141 -5.52 -7.55 -14.36
CA GLN A 141 -5.72 -6.14 -14.05
C GLN A 141 -4.63 -5.64 -13.09
N PRO A 142 -4.28 -4.34 -13.13
CA PRO A 142 -3.41 -3.73 -12.12
C PRO A 142 -3.97 -4.06 -10.74
N ALA A 143 -3.09 -4.25 -9.76
CA ALA A 143 -3.48 -4.50 -8.38
C ALA A 143 -4.62 -3.54 -7.98
N ALA A 144 -5.63 -4.06 -7.25
CA ALA A 144 -6.60 -3.19 -6.61
C ALA A 144 -5.84 -2.02 -5.96
N PRO A 145 -6.30 -0.76 -6.11
CA PRO A 145 -5.63 0.33 -5.42
C PRO A 145 -5.46 -0.11 -3.97
N PRO A 146 -4.27 0.06 -3.39
CA PRO A 146 -4.07 -0.29 -1.99
C PRO A 146 -5.23 0.33 -1.20
N PRO A 147 -5.76 -0.34 -0.16
CA PRO A 147 -6.76 0.29 0.69
C PRO A 147 -6.26 1.71 0.99
N PRO A 148 -7.14 2.73 0.88
CA PRO A 148 -6.71 4.10 1.07
C PRO A 148 -5.88 4.14 2.34
N PRO A 149 -4.67 4.76 2.30
CA PRO A 149 -3.76 4.71 3.43
C PRO A 149 -4.56 5.05 4.68
N THR A 150 -4.53 4.15 5.67
CA THR A 150 -5.34 4.30 6.87
C THR A 150 -5.03 5.68 7.43
N ASN A 151 -6.04 6.54 7.45
CA ASN A 151 -5.93 7.85 8.04
C ASN A 151 -5.48 7.65 9.50
N GLU A 152 -4.23 8.00 9.80
CA GLU A 152 -3.62 7.64 11.07
C GLU A 152 -4.28 8.39 12.23
N ILE A 153 -4.80 9.58 11.98
CA ILE A 153 -5.59 10.34 12.94
C ILE A 153 -6.88 9.58 13.27
N ASN A 154 -7.58 9.01 12.29
CA ASN A 154 -8.77 8.18 12.52
C ASN A 154 -8.44 6.89 13.27
N ARG A 155 -7.30 6.26 12.96
CA ARG A 155 -6.83 5.08 13.70
C ARG A 155 -6.56 5.42 15.17
N GLU A 156 -5.91 6.56 15.42
CA GLU A 156 -5.63 7.03 16.78
C GLU A 156 -6.92 7.43 17.51
N ALA A 157 -7.87 8.06 16.81
CA ALA A 157 -9.19 8.38 17.38
C ALA A 157 -9.94 7.12 17.82
N ALA A 158 -9.88 6.06 17.02
CA ALA A 158 -10.45 4.76 17.39
C ALA A 158 -9.74 4.14 18.62
N ALA A 159 -8.41 4.28 18.72
CA ALA A 159 -7.65 3.81 19.87
C ALA A 159 -7.94 4.62 21.15
N ALA A 160 -8.24 5.92 21.01
CA ALA A 160 -8.54 6.85 22.10
C ALA A 160 -10.06 7.02 22.35
N ALA A 161 -10.91 6.18 21.73
CA ALA A 161 -12.36 6.36 21.70
C ALA A 161 -13.02 6.44 23.09
N ALA A 162 -12.38 5.89 24.12
CA ALA A 162 -12.86 5.96 25.50
C ALA A 162 -12.92 7.39 26.08
N TRP A 163 -12.15 8.34 25.54
CA TRP A 163 -12.02 9.68 26.13
C TRP A 163 -11.88 10.83 25.12
N ILE A 164 -11.42 10.59 23.89
CA ILE A 164 -11.15 11.67 22.92
C ILE A 164 -12.44 12.36 22.44
N GLY A 165 -13.56 11.62 22.43
CA GLY A 165 -14.88 12.13 22.08
C GLY A 165 -15.08 12.38 20.58
N GLU A 166 -16.04 13.25 20.25
CA GLU A 166 -16.45 13.50 18.87
C GLU A 166 -15.52 14.49 18.16
N ARG A 167 -15.36 14.31 16.85
CA ARG A 167 -14.58 15.21 15.99
C ARG A 167 -15.33 16.53 15.81
N LEU A 168 -14.64 17.66 15.98
CA LEU A 168 -15.24 18.99 15.92
C LEU A 168 -15.36 19.55 14.49
N PHE A 169 -14.49 19.11 13.57
CA PHE A 169 -14.45 19.61 12.19
C PHE A 169 -14.17 18.48 11.21
N ASP A 170 -14.75 18.59 10.01
CA ASP A 170 -14.54 17.63 8.94
C ASP A 170 -13.07 17.64 8.45
N GLY A 171 -12.54 16.43 8.27
CA GLY A 171 -11.20 16.22 7.72
C GLY A 171 -10.05 16.59 8.67
N GLU A 172 -8.84 16.62 8.10
CA GLU A 172 -7.62 17.01 8.79
C GLU A 172 -7.23 18.43 8.38
N ARG A 173 -6.66 19.19 9.31
CA ARG A 173 -6.15 20.53 9.05
C ARG A 173 -4.62 20.56 9.08
N PRO A 174 -3.98 21.42 8.27
CA PRO A 174 -2.54 21.61 8.34
C PRO A 174 -2.15 22.22 9.68
N CYS A 175 -1.09 21.70 10.30
CA CYS A 175 -0.42 22.38 11.40
C CYS A 175 0.19 23.71 10.92
N LYS A 176 0.47 24.62 11.83
CA LYS A 176 0.97 25.96 11.50
C LYS A 176 2.39 25.97 10.95
N ASP A 177 3.17 24.93 11.22
CA ASP A 177 4.48 24.68 10.62
C ASP A 177 4.39 24.15 9.17
N CYS A 178 3.18 23.87 8.67
CA CYS A 178 2.87 23.27 7.37
C CYS A 178 3.40 21.84 7.15
N VAL A 179 3.95 21.18 8.17
CA VAL A 179 4.49 19.82 8.05
C VAL A 179 3.47 18.78 8.50
N GLY A 180 2.93 18.96 9.70
CA GLY A 180 1.98 18.02 10.29
C GLY A 180 0.54 18.21 9.85
N ARG A 181 -0.30 17.33 10.36
CA ARG A 181 -1.77 17.41 10.26
C ARG A 181 -2.36 17.21 11.64
N TYR A 182 -3.51 17.84 11.89
CA TYR A 182 -4.23 17.62 13.14
C TYR A 182 -5.73 17.61 12.94
N ALA A 183 -6.43 17.10 13.94
CA ALA A 183 -7.86 17.17 14.07
C ALA A 183 -8.26 17.44 15.52
N ASP A 184 -9.26 18.29 15.70
CA ASP A 184 -9.79 18.59 17.03
C ASP A 184 -11.00 17.71 17.35
N PHE A 185 -11.07 17.33 18.61
CA PHE A 185 -12.13 16.53 19.20
C PHE A 185 -12.61 17.18 20.49
N THR A 186 -13.78 16.79 20.99
CA THR A 186 -14.34 17.37 22.23
C THR A 186 -13.44 17.16 23.45
N GLY A 187 -12.70 16.03 23.50
CA GLY A 187 -11.81 15.64 24.60
C GLY A 187 -10.34 16.01 24.40
N GLY A 188 -9.97 16.66 23.29
CA GLY A 188 -8.58 17.00 22.97
C GLY A 188 -8.32 17.09 21.47
N SER A 189 -7.07 16.96 21.06
CA SER A 189 -6.70 17.01 19.64
C SER A 189 -5.75 15.87 19.30
N ILE A 190 -5.79 15.39 18.05
CA ILE A 190 -4.88 14.37 17.56
C ILE A 190 -3.96 15.01 16.53
N TYR A 191 -2.66 14.88 16.74
CA TYR A 191 -1.62 15.43 15.88
C TYR A 191 -0.83 14.31 15.21
N TRP A 192 -0.55 14.49 13.92
CA TRP A 192 0.25 13.59 13.09
C TRP A 192 1.44 14.35 12.51
N HIS A 193 2.59 13.68 12.50
CA HIS A 193 3.80 14.20 11.86
C HIS A 193 4.55 13.08 11.09
N PRO A 194 5.01 13.33 9.85
CA PRO A 194 5.61 12.30 9.01
C PRO A 194 6.95 11.78 9.54
N ALA A 195 7.67 12.60 10.33
CA ALA A 195 9.00 12.27 10.85
C ALA A 195 9.00 11.82 12.33
N VAL A 196 7.85 11.76 13.00
CA VAL A 196 7.74 11.22 14.36
C VAL A 196 7.46 9.72 14.30
N ASN A 197 8.09 8.92 15.17
CA ASN A 197 7.84 7.48 15.30
C ASN A 197 7.94 6.70 13.97
N VAL A 198 8.97 6.97 13.17
CA VAL A 198 9.18 6.38 11.82
C VAL A 198 9.84 4.99 11.86
N TRP A 199 10.50 4.66 12.98
CA TRP A 199 11.23 3.41 13.21
C TRP A 199 10.34 2.36 13.91
N PRO A 200 10.69 1.05 13.95
CA PRO A 200 9.73 -0.06 14.17
C PRO A 200 9.12 -0.14 15.59
N ASP A 201 9.30 0.92 16.38
CA ASP A 201 8.60 1.15 17.63
C ASP A 201 7.10 1.20 17.33
N LYS A 202 6.31 0.35 18.00
CA LYS A 202 4.87 0.18 17.78
C LYS A 202 4.00 1.40 18.16
N ILE A 203 4.58 2.60 18.29
CA ILE A 203 3.85 3.81 18.64
C ILE A 203 3.36 4.47 17.33
N ALA A 204 2.14 5.00 17.35
CA ALA A 204 1.55 5.66 16.19
C ALA A 204 2.24 7.00 15.89
N ARG A 205 2.26 7.40 14.60
CA ARG A 205 2.71 8.74 14.17
C ARG A 205 1.66 9.82 14.42
N ALA A 206 0.39 9.42 14.47
CA ALA A 206 -0.70 10.22 14.99
C ALA A 206 -0.87 9.91 16.48
N ILE A 207 -0.87 10.93 17.33
CA ILE A 207 -0.98 10.78 18.78
C ILE A 207 -2.04 11.73 19.32
N ALA A 208 -2.93 11.18 20.17
CA ALA A 208 -3.95 11.95 20.85
C ALA A 208 -3.38 12.72 22.06
N VAL A 209 -3.76 13.99 22.16
CA VAL A 209 -3.38 14.94 23.21
C VAL A 209 -4.66 15.32 23.98
N PRO A 210 -4.81 14.95 25.26
CA PRO A 210 -5.94 15.34 26.08
C PRO A 210 -6.09 16.85 26.20
N LYS A 211 -7.33 17.33 26.35
CA LYS A 211 -7.64 18.76 26.39
C LYS A 211 -6.81 19.57 27.39
N ASN A 212 -6.61 19.07 28.60
CA ASN A 212 -5.83 19.76 29.65
C ASN A 212 -4.32 19.86 29.32
N ILE A 213 -3.75 18.85 28.66
CA ILE A 213 -2.38 18.89 28.12
C ILE A 213 -2.33 19.84 26.93
N TYR A 214 -3.31 19.76 26.02
CA TYR A 214 -3.42 20.61 24.84
C TYR A 214 -3.47 22.10 25.22
N GLU A 215 -4.25 22.47 26.24
CA GLU A 215 -4.31 23.83 26.77
C GLU A 215 -2.96 24.32 27.32
N THR A 216 -2.19 23.44 27.95
CA THR A 216 -0.84 23.77 28.43
C THR A 216 0.11 23.96 27.25
N TRP A 217 0.08 23.04 26.29
CA TRP A 217 0.91 23.06 25.08
C TRP A 217 0.59 24.26 24.18
N ALA A 218 -0.67 24.71 24.16
CA ALA A 218 -1.10 25.91 23.47
C ALA A 218 -0.38 27.17 23.97
N GLY A 219 -0.17 27.28 25.28
CA GLY A 219 0.62 28.35 25.90
C GLY A 219 2.07 28.39 25.42
N GLU A 220 2.58 27.24 24.98
CA GLU A 220 3.94 27.05 24.47
C GLU A 220 4.01 27.06 22.93
N SER A 221 3.01 27.66 22.26
CA SER A 221 2.96 27.76 20.79
C SER A 221 2.86 26.42 20.06
N TRP A 222 2.28 25.40 20.70
CA TRP A 222 2.03 24.08 20.12
C TRP A 222 3.28 23.48 19.42
N GLU A 223 3.13 23.00 18.19
CA GLU A 223 4.19 22.37 17.40
C GLU A 223 5.29 23.34 16.96
N GLN A 224 5.04 24.65 17.04
CA GLN A 224 6.02 25.69 16.71
C GLN A 224 6.94 26.00 17.89
N GLY A 225 6.55 25.60 19.10
CA GLY A 225 7.34 25.79 20.31
C GLY A 225 8.44 24.75 20.49
N THR A 226 9.19 24.92 21.58
CA THR A 226 10.33 24.06 21.95
C THR A 226 9.94 22.58 22.07
N LEU A 227 8.69 22.29 22.43
CA LEU A 227 8.20 20.91 22.62
C LEU A 227 8.02 20.15 21.29
N GLY A 228 7.67 20.82 20.20
CA GLY A 228 7.35 20.16 18.93
C GLY A 228 6.14 19.22 19.03
N TYR A 229 6.17 18.10 18.30
CA TYR A 229 5.04 17.15 18.22
C TYR A 229 5.00 16.15 19.37
N PRO A 230 3.81 15.61 19.71
CA PRO A 230 3.69 14.51 20.65
C PRO A 230 4.38 13.24 20.11
N VAL A 231 5.15 12.57 20.96
CA VAL A 231 5.87 11.32 20.61
C VAL A 231 5.37 10.12 21.42
N ARG A 232 4.62 10.36 22.50
CA ARG A 232 3.96 9.31 23.31
C ARG A 232 2.51 9.68 23.60
N ARG A 233 1.64 8.66 23.70
CA ARG A 233 0.31 8.83 24.31
C ARG A 233 0.49 9.25 25.77
N HIS A 234 -0.44 10.04 26.28
CA HIS A 234 -0.40 10.46 27.68
C HIS A 234 -0.49 9.25 28.63
N ALA A 235 0.15 9.37 29.77
CA ALA A 235 -0.04 8.51 30.93
C ALA A 235 -0.96 9.21 31.92
N VAL A 236 -1.97 8.48 32.41
CA VAL A 236 -2.89 8.95 33.44
C VAL A 236 -2.38 8.46 34.79
N ILE A 237 -2.17 9.38 35.73
CA ILE A 237 -2.03 9.06 37.15
C ILE A 237 -3.40 9.29 37.76
N GLU A 238 -4.10 8.18 38.07
CA GLU A 238 -5.50 8.19 38.50
C GLU A 238 -5.75 9.17 39.65
N GLY A 239 -6.69 10.09 39.45
CA GLY A 239 -7.04 11.13 40.43
C GLY A 239 -5.97 12.23 40.63
N VAL A 240 -4.81 12.15 39.98
CA VAL A 240 -3.69 13.09 40.19
C VAL A 240 -3.44 13.97 38.97
N GLY A 241 -3.29 13.40 37.76
CA GLY A 241 -2.98 14.21 36.58
C GLY A 241 -2.54 13.41 35.36
N ASP A 242 -2.27 14.13 34.29
CA ASP A 242 -1.82 13.58 33.00
C ASP A 242 -0.37 13.98 32.70
N ILE A 243 0.38 13.08 32.08
CA ILE A 243 1.77 13.29 31.68
C ILE A 243 1.92 12.90 30.22
N GLN A 244 2.50 13.76 29.38
CA GLN A 244 2.68 13.45 27.96
C GLN A 244 4.03 13.91 27.42
N GLY A 245 4.69 12.99 26.70
CA GLY A 245 5.98 13.24 26.06
C GLY A 245 5.85 13.78 24.64
N PHE A 246 6.68 14.77 24.34
CA PHE A 246 6.83 15.47 23.06
C PHE A 246 8.29 15.36 22.57
N GLN A 247 8.56 15.77 21.33
CA GLN A 247 9.91 15.69 20.75
C GLN A 247 10.97 16.40 21.59
N GLY A 248 10.60 17.55 22.15
CA GLY A 248 11.49 18.42 22.90
C GLY A 248 11.34 18.36 24.42
N GLY A 249 10.52 17.48 25.00
CA GLY A 249 10.33 17.41 26.45
C GLY A 249 9.02 16.75 26.86
N THR A 250 8.62 16.94 28.11
CA THR A 250 7.42 16.30 28.68
C THR A 250 6.54 17.34 29.40
N ILE A 251 5.24 17.33 29.11
CA ILE A 251 4.23 18.12 29.87
C ILE A 251 3.71 17.28 31.04
N TYR A 252 3.64 17.90 32.21
CA TYR A 252 3.00 17.39 33.42
C TYR A 252 1.82 18.28 33.78
N ARG A 253 0.62 17.69 33.87
CA ARG A 253 -0.63 18.39 34.13
C ARG A 253 -1.36 17.78 35.32
N ARG A 254 -1.09 18.29 36.51
CA ARG A 254 -1.78 17.89 37.74
C ARG A 254 -3.19 18.47 37.82
N TYR A 255 -4.20 17.66 38.12
CA TYR A 255 -5.59 18.13 38.20
C TYR A 255 -5.75 19.25 39.23
N GLY A 256 -6.50 20.28 38.87
CA GLY A 256 -6.72 21.47 39.71
C GLY A 256 -5.55 22.47 39.77
N GLN A 257 -4.41 22.19 39.15
CA GLN A 257 -3.25 23.11 39.09
C GLN A 257 -2.94 23.51 37.63
N PRO A 258 -2.09 24.52 37.37
CA PRO A 258 -1.56 24.75 36.03
C PRO A 258 -0.73 23.56 35.52
N GLY A 259 -0.59 23.42 34.20
CA GLY A 259 0.37 22.48 33.60
C GLY A 259 1.72 23.13 33.37
N PHE A 260 2.79 22.34 33.48
CA PHE A 260 4.16 22.78 33.23
C PHE A 260 4.89 21.75 32.39
N PHE A 261 5.95 22.17 31.71
CA PHE A 261 6.79 21.26 30.92
C PHE A 261 8.23 21.28 31.37
N VAL A 262 8.93 20.19 31.11
CA VAL A 262 10.36 20.03 31.43
C VAL A 262 11.07 19.44 30.23
N HIS A 263 12.28 19.91 29.97
CA HIS A 263 13.07 19.48 28.83
C HIS A 263 14.57 19.45 29.11
N GLY A 264 15.32 18.88 28.16
CA GLY A 264 16.76 19.01 28.09
C GLY A 264 17.50 18.48 29.31
N ALA A 265 18.50 19.24 29.77
CA ALA A 265 19.37 18.83 30.86
C ALA A 265 18.64 18.80 32.22
N ILE A 266 17.72 19.74 32.46
CA ILE A 266 16.91 19.76 33.69
C ILE A 266 16.01 18.52 33.76
N GLU A 267 15.33 18.17 32.65
CA GLU A 267 14.54 16.95 32.57
C GLU A 267 15.36 15.71 32.89
N LYS A 268 16.53 15.57 32.25
CA LYS A 268 17.42 14.43 32.48
C LYS A 268 17.82 14.32 33.94
N ARG A 269 18.23 15.42 34.56
CA ARG A 269 18.64 15.44 35.97
C ARG A 269 17.48 15.11 36.91
N TRP A 270 16.31 15.70 36.68
CA TRP A 270 15.12 15.44 37.48
C TRP A 270 14.65 13.98 37.34
N HIS A 271 14.77 13.39 36.15
CA HIS A 271 14.49 11.97 35.93
C HIS A 271 15.42 11.05 36.75
N GLU A 272 16.72 11.37 36.82
CA GLU A 272 17.69 10.65 37.67
C GLU A 272 17.35 10.75 39.16
N LEU A 273 16.67 11.83 39.57
CA LEU A 273 16.26 12.09 40.95
C LEU A 273 14.88 11.51 41.31
N GLY A 274 14.30 10.68 40.43
CA GLY A 274 13.04 9.97 40.70
C GLY A 274 11.77 10.64 40.18
N ARG A 275 11.89 11.67 39.33
CA ARG A 275 10.76 12.36 38.68
C ARG A 275 9.76 12.91 39.72
N GLU A 276 8.46 12.88 39.42
CA GLU A 276 7.38 13.38 40.28
C GLU A 276 7.22 12.60 41.59
N THR A 277 7.76 11.38 41.65
CA THR A 277 7.80 10.54 42.87
C THR A 277 9.07 10.74 43.70
N GLY A 278 10.04 11.49 43.17
CA GLY A 278 11.33 11.73 43.79
C GLY A 278 11.33 12.89 44.78
N ALA A 279 12.51 13.19 45.32
CA ALA A 279 12.67 14.19 46.38
C ALA A 279 12.21 15.62 45.99
N PHE A 280 12.20 15.95 44.69
CA PHE A 280 11.78 17.28 44.21
C PHE A 280 10.27 17.39 43.98
N GLY A 281 9.57 16.26 43.81
CA GLY A 281 8.14 16.22 43.50
C GLY A 281 7.79 16.78 42.11
N TRP A 282 6.55 17.22 41.97
CA TRP A 282 6.00 17.80 40.74
C TRP A 282 6.58 19.18 40.42
N LEU A 283 6.46 19.57 39.16
CA LEU A 283 6.86 20.89 38.68
C LEU A 283 5.87 21.96 39.14
N THR A 284 6.39 23.15 39.43
CA THR A 284 5.60 24.33 39.84
C THR A 284 5.82 25.54 38.95
N SER A 285 6.76 25.46 37.99
CA SER A 285 6.95 26.44 36.93
C SER A 285 7.48 25.78 35.66
N ASN A 286 7.41 26.50 34.54
CA ASN A 286 8.27 26.23 33.39
C ASN A 286 9.72 26.68 33.68
N GLU A 287 10.65 26.24 32.83
CA GLU A 287 12.04 26.74 32.84
C GLU A 287 12.06 28.25 32.55
N ARG A 288 12.87 29.01 33.30
CA ARG A 288 13.03 30.45 33.14
C ARG A 288 14.50 30.86 33.13
N ASP A 289 14.78 32.05 32.58
CA ASP A 289 16.08 32.68 32.68
C ASP A 289 16.41 33.04 34.14
N ALA A 290 17.60 32.66 34.61
CA ALA A 290 18.12 33.01 35.92
C ALA A 290 19.31 33.99 35.86
N GLY A 291 19.58 34.57 34.68
CA GLY A 291 20.70 35.47 34.42
C GLY A 291 22.02 34.74 34.18
N GLY A 292 23.00 35.44 33.61
CA GLY A 292 24.36 34.90 33.42
C GLY A 292 24.44 33.69 32.48
N GLY A 293 23.46 33.50 31.59
CA GLY A 293 23.37 32.35 30.71
C GLY A 293 22.91 31.06 31.42
N THR A 294 22.21 31.21 32.55
CA THR A 294 21.74 30.09 33.37
C THR A 294 20.22 29.97 33.28
N ARG A 295 19.71 28.77 33.49
CA ARG A 295 18.28 28.47 33.44
C ARG A 295 17.86 27.82 34.75
N GLU A 296 16.66 28.09 35.23
CA GLU A 296 16.15 27.42 36.43
C GLU A 296 14.71 27.00 36.27
N GLN A 297 14.34 25.96 37.02
CA GLN A 297 12.97 25.48 37.11
C GLN A 297 12.63 25.10 38.55
N THR A 298 11.43 25.47 38.99
CA THR A 298 10.96 25.18 40.35
C THR A 298 10.09 23.93 40.40
N PHE A 299 10.26 23.19 41.47
CA PHE A 299 9.54 21.97 41.81
C PHE A 299 8.91 22.14 43.20
N GLN A 300 8.05 21.21 43.61
CA GLN A 300 7.35 21.28 44.90
C GLN A 300 8.31 21.43 46.08
N HIS A 301 9.46 20.75 46.04
CA HIS A 301 10.39 20.66 47.17
C HIS A 301 11.78 21.21 46.85
N GLY A 302 11.93 21.98 45.76
CA GLY A 302 13.23 22.52 45.41
C GLY A 302 13.30 23.20 44.06
N ILE A 303 14.53 23.50 43.64
CA ILE A 303 14.86 24.17 42.38
C ILE A 303 15.99 23.41 41.72
N LEU A 304 15.88 23.19 40.41
CA LEU A 304 16.99 22.74 39.58
C LEU A 304 17.50 23.91 38.73
N ARG A 305 18.82 24.11 38.68
CA ARG A 305 19.46 25.16 37.89
C ARG A 305 20.44 24.55 36.90
N TRP A 306 20.25 24.87 35.63
CA TRP A 306 21.18 24.52 34.57
C TRP A 306 22.24 25.61 34.38
N HIS A 307 23.48 25.13 34.25
CA HIS A 307 24.67 25.86 33.89
C HIS A 307 25.40 25.09 32.77
N PRO A 308 26.31 25.73 32.00
CA PRO A 308 27.11 25.03 31.00
C PRO A 308 27.90 23.82 31.53
N SER A 309 28.23 23.80 32.83
CA SER A 309 28.93 22.71 33.50
C SER A 309 28.03 21.57 34.01
N GLY A 310 26.70 21.76 34.07
CA GLY A 310 25.80 20.75 34.61
C GLY A 310 24.48 21.31 35.18
N VAL A 311 23.75 20.47 35.91
CA VAL A 311 22.51 20.85 36.59
C VAL A 311 22.67 20.68 38.09
N ASP A 312 22.60 21.80 38.80
CA ASP A 312 22.63 21.85 40.26
C ASP A 312 21.22 21.62 40.82
N ALA A 313 21.15 20.87 41.91
CA ALA A 313 19.91 20.46 42.54
C ALA A 313 19.85 20.98 43.98
N GLN A 314 18.87 21.85 44.27
CA GLN A 314 18.71 22.46 45.59
C GLN A 314 17.32 22.13 46.15
N LEU A 315 17.26 21.33 47.22
CA LEU A 315 16.02 21.12 47.98
C LEU A 315 15.75 22.31 48.89
N THR A 316 14.47 22.65 49.04
CA THR A 316 14.02 23.60 50.06
C THR A 316 14.21 22.93 51.42
N GLN A 317 14.97 23.54 52.34
CA GLN A 317 15.12 22.97 53.68
C GLN A 317 13.77 23.00 54.40
N GLU A 318 13.33 21.85 54.91
CA GLU A 318 12.22 21.79 55.87
C GLU A 318 12.72 22.38 57.19
N ASN A 319 12.04 23.42 57.69
CA ASN A 319 12.17 23.90 59.07
C ASN A 319 11.43 22.96 60.02
#